data_AF-A0A6J1BYB0-F1
#
_entry.id   AF-A0A6J1BYB0-F1
#
_cell.length_a   1.000
_cell.length_b   1.000
_cell.length_c   1.000
_cell.angle_alpha   90.00
_cell.angle_beta   90.00
_cell.angle_gamma   90.00
#
_symmetry.space_group_name_H-M   'P 1'
#
loop_
_entity.id
_entity.type
_entity.pdbx_description
1 polymer ?
#
loop_
_entity_poly.entity_id
_entity_poly.type
_entity_poly.pdbx_seq_one_letter_code
_entity_poly.pdbx_strand_id
1 'polypeptide(L)'
;MWVDKDKIASWVLSFQALPTNKAEKTNGKFYGFCGSRSSQFPPDEDGVLLHNGSHLASSYCALAILKIIGYDFSNIDSESIAISMRNLQQSDGSIMPIDTGAEADLRFIYCAAAICYMLGNWTGMDRQKSKAYILNCQSYDGGFGLTPGSESHGGGTYCAIASLRLMGFIEDDLLSRDHPSSIINVPLLLEWCLQKQAADGGFQGRPNKPADTCYAFWIGSTLRILGGLHFINKKALKGFLLTCQSKYGGFSKFPMEFPDLYHSYYGFTAFSLLEEPNVKPLFVELGIRDAAAWRI
;
A
#
# COMPACT_ATOMS: atom_id res chain seq x y z
N MET A 1 4.20 -6.85 -26.91
CA MET A 1 5.46 -6.20 -26.48
C MET A 1 6.11 -7.11 -25.45
N TRP A 2 7.28 -7.64 -25.75
CA TRP A 2 8.04 -8.48 -24.82
C TRP A 2 8.70 -7.56 -23.78
N VAL A 3 8.40 -7.78 -22.52
CA VAL A 3 9.01 -7.06 -21.40
C VAL A 3 10.26 -7.83 -20.99
N ASP A 4 11.42 -7.18 -21.05
CA ASP A 4 12.69 -7.74 -20.58
C ASP A 4 12.72 -7.70 -19.05
N LYS A 5 12.36 -8.83 -18.44
CA LYS A 5 12.22 -8.95 -16.99
C LYS A 5 13.56 -8.89 -16.27
N ASP A 6 14.62 -9.44 -16.86
CA ASP A 6 15.95 -9.47 -16.25
C ASP A 6 16.54 -8.07 -16.19
N LYS A 7 16.34 -7.27 -17.24
CA LYS A 7 16.73 -5.86 -17.24
C LYS A 7 15.96 -5.04 -16.20
N ILE A 8 14.67 -5.30 -16.02
CA ILE A 8 13.88 -4.66 -14.96
C ILE A 8 14.37 -5.07 -13.58
N ALA A 9 14.61 -6.37 -13.35
CA ALA A 9 15.13 -6.87 -12.09
C ALA A 9 16.48 -6.23 -11.76
N SER A 10 17.42 -6.23 -12.70
CA SER A 10 18.73 -5.58 -12.55
C SER A 10 18.61 -4.09 -12.23
N TRP A 11 17.71 -3.38 -12.92
CA TRP A 11 17.45 -1.97 -12.65
C TRP A 11 16.88 -1.75 -11.24
N VAL A 12 15.87 -2.51 -10.81
CA VAL A 12 15.29 -2.39 -9.46
C VAL A 12 16.31 -2.72 -8.38
N LEU A 13 17.04 -3.83 -8.53
CA LEU A 13 18.07 -4.25 -7.58
C LEU A 13 19.22 -3.24 -7.48
N SER A 14 19.49 -2.47 -8.53
CA SER A 14 20.49 -1.40 -8.48
C SER A 14 20.16 -0.29 -7.48
N PHE A 15 18.92 -0.18 -7.00
CA PHE A 15 18.51 0.78 -5.96
C PHE A 15 18.60 0.24 -4.53
N GLN A 16 18.93 -1.04 -4.35
CA GLN A 16 19.00 -1.63 -3.02
C GLN A 16 20.22 -1.09 -2.26
N ALA A 17 19.99 -0.55 -1.07
CA ALA A 17 21.05 -0.26 -0.13
C ALA A 17 21.41 -1.55 0.62
N LEU A 18 22.70 -1.88 0.65
CA LEU A 18 23.20 -3.07 1.32
C LEU A 18 24.13 -2.65 2.48
N PRO A 19 24.02 -3.29 3.66
CA PRO A 19 24.99 -3.10 4.72
C PRO A 19 26.35 -3.66 4.28
N THR A 20 27.45 -2.95 4.55
CA THR A 20 28.79 -3.41 4.15
C THR A 20 29.32 -4.53 5.03
N ASN A 21 28.82 -4.64 6.27
CA ASN A 21 29.17 -5.69 7.22
C ASN A 21 28.01 -6.00 8.19
N LYS A 22 28.12 -7.10 8.96
CA LYS A 22 27.06 -7.53 9.90
C LYS A 22 26.82 -6.54 11.06
N ALA A 23 27.83 -5.77 11.48
CA ALA A 23 27.70 -4.82 12.58
C ALA A 23 26.88 -3.57 12.18
N GLU A 24 26.84 -3.23 10.89
CA GLU A 24 26.02 -2.12 10.37
C GLU A 24 24.51 -2.40 10.39
N LYS A 25 24.07 -3.65 10.55
CA LYS A 25 22.63 -3.98 10.61
C LYS A 25 21.92 -3.39 11.83
N THR A 26 22.68 -3.01 12.87
CA THR A 26 22.17 -2.46 14.14
C THR A 26 22.58 -1.00 14.36
N ASN A 27 23.06 -0.31 13.34
CA ASN A 27 23.52 1.10 13.46
C ASN A 27 22.37 2.12 13.45
N GLY A 28 21.12 1.66 13.52
CA GLY A 28 19.92 2.50 13.47
C GLY A 28 19.46 2.88 12.06
N LYS A 29 20.26 2.61 11.01
CA LYS A 29 19.87 2.88 9.62
C LYS A 29 18.88 1.85 9.09
N PHE A 30 18.17 2.19 8.01
CA PHE A 30 17.29 1.30 7.27
C PHE A 30 17.93 0.90 5.92
N TYR A 31 18.09 -0.39 5.63
CA TYR A 31 18.66 -0.90 4.38
C TYR A 31 17.58 -1.54 3.53
N GLY A 32 16.91 -0.71 2.73
CA GLY A 32 15.87 -1.12 1.79
C GLY A 32 16.25 -0.70 0.38
N PHE A 33 15.33 -0.01 -0.29
CA PHE A 33 15.56 0.55 -1.62
C PHE A 33 15.44 2.07 -1.61
N CYS A 34 16.33 2.72 -2.35
CA CYS A 34 16.25 4.14 -2.66
C CYS A 34 15.15 4.40 -3.71
N GLY A 35 14.53 5.58 -3.66
CA GLY A 35 13.51 5.95 -4.65
C GLY A 35 14.07 6.31 -6.03
N SER A 36 15.35 6.67 -6.10
CA SER A 36 16.03 7.07 -7.33
C SER A 36 17.55 7.04 -7.18
N ARG A 37 18.28 7.21 -8.28
CA ARG A 37 19.75 7.26 -8.29
C ARG A 37 20.29 8.53 -7.64
N SER A 38 19.51 9.62 -7.64
CA SER A 38 19.90 10.85 -6.94
C SER A 38 19.85 10.72 -5.42
N SER A 39 19.27 9.62 -4.90
CA SER A 39 19.26 9.27 -3.48
C SER A 39 20.33 8.22 -3.12
N GLN A 40 21.21 7.86 -4.07
CA GLN A 40 22.35 6.98 -3.84
C GLN A 40 23.62 7.82 -3.81
N PHE A 41 24.14 8.05 -2.61
CA PHE A 41 25.35 8.84 -2.42
C PHE A 41 26.58 7.94 -2.53
N PRO A 42 27.67 8.43 -3.16
CA PRO A 42 28.93 7.69 -3.14
C PRO A 42 29.45 7.58 -1.70
N PRO A 43 30.24 6.54 -1.39
CA PRO A 43 31.01 6.51 -0.16
C PRO A 43 31.93 7.74 -0.08
N ASP A 44 32.27 8.17 1.14
CA ASP A 44 33.34 9.17 1.31
C ASP A 44 34.72 8.61 0.96
N GLU A 45 35.74 9.46 1.12
CA GLU A 45 37.15 9.13 0.87
C GLU A 45 37.63 7.91 1.71
N ASP A 46 36.96 7.63 2.83
CA ASP A 46 37.24 6.48 3.71
C ASP A 46 36.41 5.24 3.37
N GLY A 47 35.57 5.30 2.33
CA GLY A 47 34.72 4.19 1.89
C GLY A 47 33.46 4.00 2.75
N VAL A 48 33.10 4.97 3.59
CA VAL A 48 31.92 4.91 4.45
C VAL A 48 30.70 5.47 3.73
N LEU A 49 29.59 4.72 3.75
CA LEU A 49 28.29 5.22 3.30
C LEU A 49 27.74 6.23 4.33
N LEU A 50 28.10 7.50 4.17
CA LEU A 50 27.62 8.61 5.02
C LEU A 50 26.09 8.68 5.04
N HIS A 51 25.45 8.51 3.88
CA HIS A 51 24.01 8.73 3.72
C HIS A 51 23.32 7.53 3.07
N ASN A 52 22.36 6.96 3.79
CA ASN A 52 21.49 5.90 3.29
C ASN A 52 20.12 6.52 2.94
N GLY A 53 19.78 6.56 1.65
CA GLY A 53 18.53 7.12 1.16
C GLY A 53 17.38 6.12 1.03
N SER A 54 17.47 4.98 1.73
CA SER A 54 16.41 3.96 1.72
C SER A 54 15.11 4.52 2.26
N HIS A 55 14.01 4.18 1.60
CA HIS A 55 12.69 4.67 1.97
C HIS A 55 11.67 3.53 1.93
N LEU A 56 10.77 3.46 2.92
CA LEU A 56 9.80 2.35 3.02
C LEU A 56 8.90 2.24 1.79
N ALA A 57 8.34 3.36 1.32
CA ALA A 57 7.48 3.33 0.13
C ALA A 57 8.24 2.83 -1.11
N SER A 58 9.51 3.24 -1.28
CA SER A 58 10.37 2.78 -2.38
C SER A 58 10.69 1.30 -2.27
N SER A 59 10.93 0.81 -1.05
CA SER A 59 11.19 -0.60 -0.76
C SER A 59 9.98 -1.48 -1.04
N TYR A 60 8.78 -1.04 -0.63
CA TYR A 60 7.52 -1.67 -1.01
C TYR A 60 7.36 -1.73 -2.54
N CYS A 61 7.52 -0.60 -3.23
CA CYS A 61 7.39 -0.54 -4.69
C CYS A 61 8.40 -1.45 -5.41
N ALA A 62 9.67 -1.46 -4.95
CA ALA A 62 10.71 -2.31 -5.51
C ALA A 62 10.37 -3.79 -5.40
N LEU A 63 9.99 -4.25 -4.20
CA LEU A 63 9.57 -5.63 -3.99
C LEU A 63 8.31 -5.97 -4.78
N ALA A 64 7.32 -5.09 -4.85
CA ALA A 64 6.13 -5.29 -5.65
C ALA A 64 6.47 -5.47 -7.14
N ILE A 65 7.38 -4.65 -7.70
CA ILE A 65 7.84 -4.79 -9.08
C ILE A 65 8.52 -6.14 -9.29
N LEU A 66 9.46 -6.53 -8.41
CA LEU A 66 10.15 -7.82 -8.47
C LEU A 66 9.16 -9.00 -8.42
N LYS A 67 8.14 -8.92 -7.57
CA LYS A 67 7.07 -9.92 -7.46
C LYS A 67 6.23 -10.01 -8.75
N ILE A 68 5.87 -8.86 -9.33
CA ILE A 68 5.09 -8.78 -10.58
C ILE A 68 5.83 -9.42 -11.76
N ILE A 69 7.14 -9.16 -11.89
CA ILE A 69 7.93 -9.76 -12.97
C ILE A 69 8.25 -11.24 -12.72
N GLY A 70 8.10 -11.71 -11.48
CA GLY A 70 8.35 -13.09 -11.08
C GLY A 70 9.83 -13.35 -10.79
N TYR A 71 10.51 -12.37 -10.18
CA TYR A 71 11.86 -12.54 -9.66
C TYR A 71 11.86 -13.52 -8.48
N ASP A 72 12.95 -14.29 -8.32
CA ASP A 72 13.11 -15.25 -7.25
C ASP A 72 13.57 -14.57 -5.95
N PHE A 73 12.68 -14.55 -4.95
CA PHE A 73 12.90 -13.86 -3.69
C PHE A 73 13.91 -14.56 -2.78
N SER A 74 14.31 -15.81 -3.07
CA SER A 74 15.41 -16.45 -2.33
C SER A 74 16.74 -15.72 -2.50
N ASN A 75 16.86 -14.88 -3.53
CA ASN A 75 18.04 -14.05 -3.81
C ASN A 75 17.99 -12.67 -3.13
N ILE A 76 16.94 -12.38 -2.35
CA ILE A 76 16.81 -11.14 -1.59
C ILE A 76 17.22 -11.39 -0.13
N ASP A 77 18.12 -10.57 0.41
CA ASP A 77 18.47 -10.59 1.83
C ASP A 77 17.34 -10.02 2.69
N SER A 78 16.32 -10.85 2.94
CA SER A 78 15.15 -10.50 3.73
C SER A 78 15.49 -10.16 5.18
N GLU A 79 16.52 -10.79 5.74
CA GLU A 79 16.98 -10.57 7.11
C GLU A 79 17.52 -9.14 7.31
N SER A 80 18.37 -8.65 6.40
CA SER A 80 18.88 -7.28 6.48
C SER A 80 17.77 -6.24 6.34
N ILE A 81 16.84 -6.44 5.41
CA ILE A 81 15.69 -5.54 5.23
C ILE A 81 14.85 -5.54 6.51
N ALA A 82 14.52 -6.72 7.05
CA ALA A 82 13.68 -6.85 8.24
C ALA A 82 14.33 -6.22 9.48
N ILE A 83 15.56 -6.62 9.84
CA ILE A 83 16.25 -6.12 11.04
C ILE A 83 16.39 -4.61 11.00
N SER A 84 16.78 -4.05 9.85
CA SER A 84 16.99 -2.61 9.70
C SER A 84 15.67 -1.82 9.64
N MET A 85 14.61 -2.38 9.05
CA MET A 85 13.27 -1.79 9.05
C MET A 85 12.70 -1.65 10.48
N ARG A 86 13.06 -2.57 11.38
CA ARG A 86 12.61 -2.53 12.78
C ARG A 86 13.05 -1.23 13.49
N ASN A 87 14.16 -0.63 13.07
CA ASN A 87 14.66 0.64 13.63
C ASN A 87 13.72 1.83 13.32
N LEU A 88 12.86 1.71 12.31
CA LEU A 88 11.92 2.77 11.91
C LEU A 88 10.65 2.82 12.77
N GLN A 89 10.37 1.75 13.52
CA GLN A 89 9.16 1.67 14.34
C GLN A 89 9.31 2.48 15.62
N GLN A 90 8.32 3.33 15.88
CA GLN A 90 8.28 4.21 17.03
C GLN A 90 7.67 3.50 18.25
N SER A 91 7.80 4.13 19.42
CA SER A 91 7.31 3.57 20.69
C SER A 91 5.79 3.36 20.71
N ASP A 92 5.04 4.23 20.02
CA ASP A 92 3.58 4.18 19.89
C ASP A 92 3.06 3.17 18.84
N GLY A 93 3.96 2.55 18.06
CA GLY A 93 3.64 1.59 17.02
C GLY A 93 3.53 2.16 15.61
N SER A 94 3.61 3.48 15.44
CA SER A 94 3.80 4.11 14.12
C SER A 94 5.16 3.75 13.54
N ILE A 95 5.34 3.97 12.23
CA ILE A 95 6.58 3.65 11.53
C ILE A 95 6.98 4.84 10.67
N MET A 96 8.22 5.29 10.80
CA MET A 96 8.80 6.33 9.95
C MET A 96 9.23 5.75 8.60
N PRO A 97 9.22 6.53 7.51
CA PRO A 97 9.64 6.03 6.21
C PRO A 97 11.15 5.92 6.02
N ILE A 98 11.92 6.67 6.80
CA ILE A 98 13.38 6.83 6.70
C ILE A 98 13.97 7.03 8.11
N ASP A 99 15.23 6.63 8.29
CA ASP A 99 15.96 6.67 9.57
C ASP A 99 16.30 8.10 10.04
N THR A 100 16.42 9.06 9.11
CA THR A 100 16.71 10.46 9.44
C THR A 100 15.54 11.24 10.04
N GLY A 101 14.36 10.63 10.14
CA GLY A 101 13.14 11.24 10.66
C GLY A 101 12.26 11.87 9.57
N ALA A 102 10.96 11.61 9.66
CA ALA A 102 9.89 12.14 8.80
C ALA A 102 8.53 11.92 9.48
N GLU A 103 7.42 12.18 8.79
CA GLU A 103 6.09 11.86 9.31
C GLU A 103 5.90 10.35 9.53
N ALA A 104 5.17 9.96 10.57
CA ALA A 104 4.85 8.56 10.86
C ALA A 104 3.33 8.38 10.87
N ASP A 105 2.81 7.68 9.86
CA ASP A 105 1.38 7.51 9.65
C ASP A 105 1.02 6.15 9.04
N LEU A 106 -0.28 5.90 8.85
CA LEU A 106 -0.80 4.61 8.35
C LEU A 106 -0.21 4.17 7.01
N ARG A 107 0.26 5.09 6.14
CA ARG A 107 0.87 4.73 4.84
C ARG A 107 2.13 3.90 5.04
N PHE A 108 2.91 4.22 6.07
CA PHE A 108 4.17 3.53 6.34
C PHE A 108 3.99 2.27 7.17
N ILE A 109 2.93 2.18 7.99
CA ILE A 109 2.52 0.88 8.55
C ILE A 109 2.11 -0.08 7.42
N TYR A 110 1.34 0.40 6.43
CA TYR A 110 1.01 -0.40 5.25
C TYR A 110 2.26 -0.85 4.48
N CYS A 111 3.19 0.06 4.19
CA CYS A 111 4.43 -0.29 3.50
C CYS A 111 5.21 -1.37 4.26
N ALA A 112 5.38 -1.23 5.58
CA ALA A 112 6.09 -2.21 6.40
C ALA A 112 5.38 -3.57 6.44
N ALA A 113 4.05 -3.58 6.58
CA ALA A 113 3.26 -4.81 6.56
C ALA A 113 3.34 -5.52 5.21
N ALA A 114 3.26 -4.78 4.10
CA ALA A 114 3.38 -5.32 2.75
C ALA A 114 4.79 -5.88 2.48
N ILE A 115 5.84 -5.19 2.93
CA ILE A 115 7.23 -5.68 2.85
C ILE A 115 7.38 -6.99 3.64
N CYS A 116 6.94 -7.03 4.90
CA CYS A 116 6.99 -8.24 5.72
C CYS A 116 6.25 -9.41 5.07
N TYR A 117 5.05 -9.15 4.54
CA TYR A 117 4.23 -10.15 3.88
C TYR A 117 4.91 -10.70 2.62
N MET A 118 5.41 -9.83 1.74
CA MET A 118 6.07 -10.24 0.49
C MET A 118 7.36 -11.03 0.73
N LEU A 119 8.11 -10.69 1.78
CA LEU A 119 9.34 -11.37 2.19
C LEU A 119 9.10 -12.63 3.03
N GLY A 120 7.87 -12.86 3.51
CA GLY A 120 7.58 -13.91 4.49
C GLY A 120 8.28 -13.73 5.84
N ASN A 121 8.77 -12.53 6.15
CA ASN A 121 9.56 -12.23 7.35
C ASN A 121 8.93 -11.10 8.17
N TRP A 122 8.30 -11.46 9.30
CA TRP A 122 7.63 -10.52 10.20
C TRP A 122 8.50 -10.01 11.36
N THR A 123 9.81 -10.32 11.36
CA THR A 123 10.73 -9.81 12.39
C THR A 123 10.99 -8.31 12.26
N GLY A 124 10.69 -7.72 11.10
CA GLY A 124 10.94 -6.30 10.81
C GLY A 124 9.96 -5.30 11.42
N MET A 125 8.93 -5.76 12.14
CA MET A 125 8.05 -4.88 12.91
C MET A 125 7.46 -5.60 14.14
N ASP A 126 7.12 -4.86 15.17
CA ASP A 126 6.20 -5.31 16.22
C ASP A 126 4.76 -5.12 15.72
N ARG A 127 4.15 -6.23 15.26
CA ARG A 127 2.77 -6.23 14.76
C ARG A 127 1.75 -5.80 15.82
N GLN A 128 1.97 -6.10 17.10
CA GLN A 128 0.98 -5.79 18.14
C GLN A 128 0.94 -4.29 18.42
N LYS A 129 2.09 -3.62 18.41
CA LYS A 129 2.16 -2.16 18.54
C LYS A 129 1.53 -1.46 17.33
N SER A 130 1.87 -1.87 16.11
CA SER A 130 1.26 -1.27 14.92
C SER A 130 -0.25 -1.53 14.84
N LYS A 131 -0.73 -2.71 15.29
CA LYS A 131 -2.17 -2.96 15.47
C LYS A 131 -2.78 -1.92 16.41
N ALA A 132 -2.21 -1.73 17.62
CA ALA A 132 -2.73 -0.77 18.58
C ALA A 132 -2.77 0.67 18.01
N TYR A 133 -1.73 1.07 17.27
CA TYR A 133 -1.70 2.35 16.57
C TYR A 133 -2.84 2.46 15.54
N ILE A 134 -3.02 1.45 14.67
CA ILE A 134 -4.11 1.43 13.67
C ILE A 134 -5.48 1.57 14.34
N LEU A 135 -5.73 0.86 15.45
CA LEU A 135 -7.01 0.91 16.15
C LEU A 135 -7.31 2.32 16.68
N ASN A 136 -6.29 3.05 17.14
CA ASN A 136 -6.42 4.45 17.56
C ASN A 136 -6.64 5.43 16.39
N CYS A 137 -6.45 4.99 15.14
CA CYS A 137 -6.74 5.79 13.96
C CYS A 137 -8.20 5.67 13.47
N GLN A 138 -8.99 4.72 13.99
CA GLN A 138 -10.42 4.67 13.64
C GLN A 138 -11.13 5.87 14.28
N SER A 139 -11.71 6.72 13.46
CA SER A 139 -12.37 7.95 13.90
C SER A 139 -13.83 7.71 14.28
N TYR A 140 -14.46 8.75 14.82
CA TYR A 140 -15.85 8.73 15.27
C TYR A 140 -16.86 8.46 14.15
N ASP A 141 -16.49 8.71 12.90
CA ASP A 141 -17.33 8.51 11.71
C ASP A 141 -17.15 7.13 11.06
N GLY A 142 -16.28 6.28 11.61
CA GLY A 142 -16.04 4.90 11.16
C GLY A 142 -14.83 4.71 10.25
N GLY A 143 -14.45 5.75 9.50
CA GLY A 143 -13.24 5.72 8.68
C GLY A 143 -11.97 5.80 9.52
N PHE A 144 -10.81 5.72 8.88
CA PHE A 144 -9.52 5.89 9.54
C PHE A 144 -8.81 7.15 9.04
N GLY A 145 -8.33 7.94 9.99
CA GLY A 145 -7.40 9.05 9.73
C GLY A 145 -5.98 8.53 9.54
N LEU A 146 -5.10 9.33 8.92
CA LEU A 146 -3.69 8.93 8.71
C LEU A 146 -2.94 8.76 10.04
N THR A 147 -3.28 9.55 11.04
CA THR A 147 -2.78 9.48 12.42
C THR A 147 -3.94 9.49 13.42
N PRO A 148 -3.76 9.05 14.68
CA PRO A 148 -4.79 9.10 15.70
C PRO A 148 -5.42 10.48 15.85
N GLY A 149 -6.75 10.55 15.86
CA GLY A 149 -7.52 11.79 15.98
C GLY A 149 -7.61 12.66 14.72
N SER A 150 -6.98 12.26 13.60
CA SER A 150 -7.10 13.00 12.34
C SER A 150 -8.40 12.70 11.58
N GLU A 151 -8.75 13.55 10.61
CA GLU A 151 -9.90 13.38 9.72
C GLU A 151 -9.81 12.04 8.96
N SER A 152 -10.90 11.26 8.96
CA SER A 152 -10.99 10.02 8.20
C SER A 152 -10.76 10.22 6.72
N HIS A 153 -9.91 9.39 6.12
CA HIS A 153 -9.48 9.54 4.74
C HIS A 153 -9.48 8.18 4.03
N GLY A 154 -9.92 8.13 2.76
CA GLY A 154 -10.06 6.87 2.02
C GLY A 154 -8.73 6.11 1.88
N GLY A 155 -7.64 6.83 1.64
CA GLY A 155 -6.30 6.24 1.61
C GLY A 155 -5.83 5.73 2.98
N GLY A 156 -6.11 6.45 4.06
CA GLY A 156 -5.77 6.02 5.43
C GLY A 156 -6.58 4.78 5.84
N THR A 157 -7.87 4.79 5.49
CA THR A 157 -8.79 3.66 5.68
C THR A 157 -8.31 2.41 4.96
N TYR A 158 -7.96 2.50 3.68
CA TYR A 158 -7.35 1.38 2.97
C TYR A 158 -6.07 0.90 3.67
N CYS A 159 -5.16 1.81 4.02
CA CYS A 159 -3.90 1.44 4.67
C CYS A 159 -4.13 0.71 6.00
N ALA A 160 -5.07 1.16 6.83
CA ALA A 160 -5.45 0.50 8.07
C ALA A 160 -5.95 -0.93 7.81
N ILE A 161 -6.96 -1.08 6.94
CA ILE A 161 -7.64 -2.36 6.72
C ILE A 161 -6.72 -3.35 6.01
N ALA A 162 -6.02 -2.95 4.96
CA ALA A 162 -5.05 -3.79 4.29
C ALA A 162 -3.91 -4.23 5.24
N SER A 163 -3.41 -3.34 6.10
CA SER A 163 -2.37 -3.69 7.08
C SER A 163 -2.86 -4.71 8.10
N LEU A 164 -4.05 -4.52 8.68
CA LEU A 164 -4.63 -5.49 9.62
C LEU A 164 -4.83 -6.85 8.95
N ARG A 165 -5.23 -6.86 7.68
CA ARG A 165 -5.43 -8.09 6.90
C ARG A 165 -4.11 -8.81 6.62
N LEU A 166 -3.10 -8.09 6.13
CA LEU A 166 -1.76 -8.64 5.87
C LEU A 166 -1.11 -9.18 7.15
N MET A 167 -1.27 -8.49 8.28
CA MET A 167 -0.73 -8.92 9.57
C MET A 167 -1.46 -10.13 10.17
N GLY A 168 -2.62 -10.50 9.62
CA GLY A 168 -3.46 -11.61 10.11
C GLY A 168 -4.33 -11.28 11.31
N PHE A 169 -4.65 -10.00 11.54
CA PHE A 169 -5.52 -9.57 12.63
C PHE A 169 -7.00 -9.52 12.26
N ILE A 170 -7.30 -9.48 10.96
CA ILE A 170 -8.66 -9.61 10.41
C ILE A 170 -8.65 -10.64 9.26
N GLU A 171 -9.78 -11.28 9.04
CA GLU A 171 -9.96 -12.19 7.89
C GLU A 171 -10.56 -11.45 6.68
N ASP A 172 -10.72 -12.16 5.56
CA ASP A 172 -11.51 -11.65 4.43
C ASP A 172 -13.01 -11.78 4.74
N ASP A 173 -13.83 -11.04 4.01
CA ASP A 173 -15.30 -11.07 4.08
C ASP A 173 -15.85 -10.96 5.51
N LEU A 174 -15.52 -9.85 6.17
CA LEU A 174 -15.95 -9.58 7.55
C LEU A 174 -17.48 -9.50 7.72
N LEU A 175 -18.23 -9.28 6.64
CA LEU A 175 -19.68 -9.13 6.65
C LEU A 175 -20.45 -10.44 6.48
N SER A 176 -19.84 -11.48 5.91
CA SER A 176 -20.46 -12.82 5.78
C SER A 176 -20.62 -13.58 7.10
N ARG A 177 -20.01 -13.09 8.18
CA ARG A 177 -19.91 -13.82 9.45
C ARG A 177 -20.95 -13.33 10.45
N ASP A 178 -21.82 -14.25 10.85
CA ASP A 178 -22.92 -14.05 11.82
C ASP A 178 -22.47 -13.66 13.24
N HIS A 179 -21.17 -13.49 13.52
CA HIS A 179 -20.56 -12.68 14.60
C HIS A 179 -19.16 -13.23 14.99
N PRO A 180 -18.06 -12.63 14.49
CA PRO A 180 -16.81 -12.59 15.22
C PRO A 180 -16.67 -11.22 15.88
N SER A 181 -16.21 -11.18 17.13
CA SER A 181 -15.76 -9.94 17.77
C SER A 181 -14.64 -9.32 16.94
N SER A 182 -14.98 -8.37 16.07
CA SER A 182 -13.99 -7.64 15.28
C SER A 182 -13.25 -6.66 16.17
N ILE A 183 -11.95 -6.50 15.94
CA ILE A 183 -11.12 -5.51 16.64
C ILE A 183 -11.39 -4.08 16.17
N ILE A 184 -12.22 -3.90 15.15
CA ILE A 184 -12.65 -2.61 14.58
C ILE A 184 -14.18 -2.54 14.52
N ASN A 185 -14.73 -1.33 14.50
CA ASN A 185 -16.15 -1.12 14.28
C ASN A 185 -16.50 -1.27 12.79
N VAL A 186 -16.80 -2.51 12.36
CA VAL A 186 -17.10 -2.85 10.96
C VAL A 186 -18.39 -2.20 10.44
N PRO A 187 -19.53 -2.21 11.17
CA PRO A 187 -20.76 -1.58 10.68
C PRO A 187 -20.57 -0.09 10.37
N LEU A 188 -19.92 0.66 11.26
CA LEU A 188 -19.69 2.09 11.07
C LEU A 188 -18.70 2.36 9.92
N LEU A 189 -17.66 1.53 9.78
CA LEU A 189 -16.73 1.59 8.65
C LEU A 189 -17.43 1.32 7.32
N LEU A 190 -18.31 0.30 7.26
CA LEU A 190 -19.08 0.00 6.06
C LEU A 190 -19.94 1.20 5.66
N GLU A 191 -20.69 1.77 6.62
CA GLU A 191 -21.51 2.95 6.38
C GLU A 191 -20.66 4.11 5.82
N TRP A 192 -19.51 4.39 6.46
CA TRP A 192 -18.59 5.42 6.01
C TRP A 192 -18.12 5.19 4.56
N CYS A 193 -17.71 3.97 4.21
CA CYS A 193 -17.28 3.62 2.85
C CYS A 193 -18.41 3.78 1.82
N LEU A 194 -19.64 3.35 2.15
CA LEU A 194 -20.78 3.46 1.23
C LEU A 194 -21.17 4.92 0.97
N GLN A 195 -21.08 5.78 1.99
CA GLN A 195 -21.27 7.23 1.85
C GLN A 195 -20.17 7.92 1.01
N LYS A 196 -19.12 7.20 0.58
CA LYS A 196 -18.09 7.77 -0.29
C LYS A 196 -18.46 7.67 -1.76
N GLN A 197 -19.45 6.88 -2.16
CA GLN A 197 -19.91 6.88 -3.55
C GLN A 197 -20.75 8.13 -3.80
N ALA A 198 -20.22 9.04 -4.62
CA ALA A 198 -20.86 10.32 -4.93
C ALA A 198 -21.93 10.17 -6.03
N ALA A 199 -22.71 11.23 -6.24
CA ALA A 199 -23.80 11.25 -7.21
C ALA A 199 -23.34 11.07 -8.66
N ASP A 200 -22.10 11.41 -8.99
CA ASP A 200 -21.48 11.17 -10.30
C ASP A 200 -21.05 9.70 -10.50
N GLY A 201 -21.20 8.85 -9.48
CA GLY A 201 -20.86 7.43 -9.48
C GLY A 201 -19.44 7.13 -8.98
N GLY A 202 -18.55 8.13 -8.95
CA GLY A 202 -17.19 7.99 -8.46
C GLY A 202 -17.11 7.94 -6.93
N PHE A 203 -15.91 7.67 -6.41
CA PHE A 203 -15.67 7.71 -4.97
C PHE A 203 -14.89 8.97 -4.57
N GLN A 204 -15.30 9.58 -3.47
CA GLN A 204 -14.56 10.67 -2.83
C GLN A 204 -13.73 10.14 -1.64
N GLY A 205 -12.58 10.75 -1.38
CA GLY A 205 -11.70 10.34 -0.27
C GLY A 205 -12.17 10.77 1.11
N ARG A 206 -13.03 11.79 1.19
CA ARG A 206 -13.51 12.44 2.41
C ARG A 206 -14.92 12.99 2.21
N PRO A 207 -15.72 13.18 3.28
CA PRO A 207 -16.99 13.91 3.19
C PRO A 207 -16.85 15.27 2.47
N ASN A 208 -17.83 15.62 1.64
CA ASN A 208 -17.90 16.90 0.93
C ASN A 208 -16.70 17.25 0.02
N LYS A 209 -16.00 16.24 -0.52
CA LYS A 209 -14.94 16.41 -1.54
C LYS A 209 -15.39 15.81 -2.88
N PRO A 210 -14.87 16.30 -4.01
CA PRO A 210 -15.18 15.71 -5.31
C PRO A 210 -14.70 14.26 -5.40
N ALA A 211 -15.37 13.47 -6.23
CA ALA A 211 -14.93 12.13 -6.56
C ALA A 211 -13.62 12.17 -7.36
N ASP A 212 -12.75 11.19 -7.12
CA ASP A 212 -11.42 11.07 -7.73
C ASP A 212 -11.18 9.61 -8.09
N THR A 213 -10.69 9.38 -9.32
CA THR A 213 -10.41 8.07 -9.90
C THR A 213 -9.72 7.10 -8.95
N CYS A 214 -8.74 7.55 -8.16
CA CYS A 214 -7.96 6.63 -7.32
C CYS A 214 -8.78 6.03 -6.17
N TYR A 215 -9.83 6.71 -5.69
CA TYR A 215 -10.67 6.18 -4.62
C TYR A 215 -11.56 5.02 -5.07
N ALA A 216 -11.74 4.82 -6.39
CA ALA A 216 -12.34 3.60 -6.90
C ALA A 216 -11.53 2.36 -6.47
N PHE A 217 -10.20 2.49 -6.37
CA PHE A 217 -9.36 1.47 -5.76
C PHE A 217 -9.34 1.56 -4.23
N TRP A 218 -9.08 2.73 -3.63
CA TRP A 218 -8.88 2.82 -2.17
C TRP A 218 -10.13 2.43 -1.37
N ILE A 219 -11.29 2.98 -1.73
CA ILE A 219 -12.57 2.63 -1.09
C ILE A 219 -13.05 1.26 -1.57
N GLY A 220 -12.96 0.98 -2.88
CA GLY A 220 -13.39 -0.30 -3.44
C GLY A 220 -12.64 -1.50 -2.86
N SER A 221 -11.32 -1.41 -2.67
CA SER A 221 -10.51 -2.46 -2.05
C SER A 221 -10.82 -2.64 -0.58
N THR A 222 -11.09 -1.54 0.15
CA THR A 222 -11.56 -1.62 1.53
C THR A 222 -12.88 -2.40 1.59
N LEU A 223 -13.86 -2.02 0.76
CA LEU A 223 -15.13 -2.73 0.65
C LEU A 223 -14.94 -4.19 0.21
N ARG A 224 -13.95 -4.50 -0.63
CA ARG A 224 -13.65 -5.88 -1.05
C ARG A 224 -13.20 -6.75 0.13
N ILE A 225 -12.30 -6.22 0.96
CA ILE A 225 -11.81 -6.91 2.17
C ILE A 225 -12.95 -7.11 3.18
N LEU A 226 -13.88 -6.15 3.26
CA LEU A 226 -15.05 -6.27 4.12
C LEU A 226 -16.12 -7.25 3.58
N GLY A 227 -16.07 -7.62 2.29
CA GLY A 227 -17.17 -8.34 1.62
C GLY A 227 -18.32 -7.44 1.14
N GLY A 228 -18.16 -6.11 1.23
CA GLY A 228 -19.20 -5.11 0.98
C GLY A 228 -19.31 -4.59 -0.45
N LEU A 229 -18.50 -5.08 -1.41
CA LEU A 229 -18.53 -4.59 -2.80
C LEU A 229 -19.90 -4.76 -3.50
N HIS A 230 -20.75 -5.67 -3.05
CA HIS A 230 -22.06 -5.89 -3.65
C HIS A 230 -23.08 -4.79 -3.32
N PHE A 231 -22.79 -3.92 -2.35
CA PHE A 231 -23.64 -2.79 -1.97
C PHE A 231 -23.47 -1.54 -2.84
N ILE A 232 -22.42 -1.46 -3.67
CA ILE A 232 -22.13 -0.24 -4.45
C ILE A 232 -22.85 -0.24 -5.80
N ASN A 233 -23.06 0.95 -6.35
CA ASN A 233 -23.51 1.09 -7.73
C ASN A 233 -22.34 0.89 -8.71
N LYS A 234 -22.06 -0.37 -9.05
CA LYS A 234 -20.97 -0.78 -9.96
C LYS A 234 -21.08 -0.11 -11.35
N LYS A 235 -22.30 0.04 -11.88
CA LYS A 235 -22.55 0.65 -13.19
C LYS A 235 -22.20 2.14 -13.20
N ALA A 236 -22.59 2.87 -12.15
CA ALA A 236 -22.26 4.28 -12.00
C ALA A 236 -20.75 4.50 -11.85
N LEU A 237 -20.08 3.66 -11.04
CA LEU A 237 -18.62 3.72 -10.89
C LEU A 237 -17.90 3.51 -12.22
N LYS A 238 -18.31 2.50 -12.99
CA LYS A 238 -17.78 2.28 -14.34
C LYS A 238 -17.97 3.50 -15.23
N GLY A 239 -19.17 4.10 -15.21
CA GLY A 239 -19.48 5.31 -15.96
C GLY A 239 -18.53 6.47 -15.61
N PHE A 240 -18.32 6.72 -14.32
CA PHE A 240 -17.35 7.73 -13.84
C PHE A 240 -15.93 7.44 -14.30
N LEU A 241 -15.43 6.21 -14.16
CA LEU A 241 -14.06 5.88 -14.58
C LEU A 241 -13.84 6.12 -16.09
N LEU A 242 -14.87 5.87 -16.91
CA LEU A 242 -14.80 6.12 -18.35
C LEU A 242 -14.77 7.61 -18.70
N THR A 243 -15.33 8.50 -17.88
CA THR A 243 -15.20 9.96 -18.09
C THR A 243 -13.80 10.48 -17.73
N CYS A 244 -13.07 9.77 -16.87
CA CYS A 244 -11.67 10.04 -16.55
C CYS A 244 -10.68 9.34 -17.51
N GLN A 245 -11.16 8.52 -18.46
CA GLN A 245 -10.29 7.82 -19.40
C GLN A 245 -9.85 8.75 -20.54
N SER A 246 -8.55 8.82 -20.79
CA SER A 246 -8.00 9.60 -21.89
C SER A 246 -8.08 8.83 -23.21
N LYS A 247 -8.41 9.54 -24.30
CA LYS A 247 -8.34 9.00 -25.68
C LYS A 247 -6.94 8.57 -26.11
N TYR A 248 -5.90 9.04 -25.40
CA TYR A 248 -4.51 8.66 -25.63
C TYR A 248 -4.04 7.50 -24.73
N GLY A 249 -4.94 6.92 -23.95
CA GLY A 249 -4.64 5.92 -22.93
C GLY A 249 -4.38 6.52 -21.56
N GLY A 250 -4.57 5.69 -20.54
CA GLY A 250 -4.48 6.09 -19.13
C GLY A 250 -5.74 6.77 -18.60
N PHE A 251 -5.71 7.08 -17.30
CA PHE A 251 -6.78 7.76 -16.58
C PHE A 251 -6.22 8.97 -15.85
N SER A 252 -7.03 10.03 -15.79
CA SER A 252 -6.78 11.23 -15.00
C SER A 252 -7.46 11.16 -13.63
N LYS A 253 -7.15 12.11 -12.76
CA LYS A 253 -7.81 12.28 -11.46
C LYS A 253 -9.29 12.64 -11.61
N PHE A 254 -9.57 13.65 -12.43
CA PHE A 254 -10.90 14.14 -12.74
C PHE A 254 -11.18 14.11 -14.25
N PRO A 255 -12.45 14.15 -14.68
CA PRO A 255 -12.78 14.25 -16.10
C PRO A 255 -12.12 15.46 -16.76
N MET A 256 -11.75 15.32 -18.03
CA MET A 256 -11.13 16.39 -18.85
C MET A 256 -9.74 16.86 -18.40
N GLU A 257 -9.07 16.15 -17.50
CA GLU A 257 -7.67 16.39 -17.14
C GLU A 257 -6.71 15.45 -17.89
N PHE A 258 -5.40 15.73 -17.79
CA PHE A 258 -4.38 14.85 -18.36
C PHE A 258 -4.19 13.59 -17.53
N PRO A 259 -3.97 12.42 -18.18
CA PRO A 259 -3.71 11.18 -17.46
C PRO A 259 -2.32 11.19 -16.83
N ASP A 260 -2.18 10.48 -15.70
CA ASP A 260 -0.90 10.21 -15.05
C ASP A 260 -0.79 8.73 -14.65
N LEU A 261 0.41 8.28 -14.31
CA LEU A 261 0.66 6.87 -13.99
C LEU A 261 -0.11 6.37 -12.77
N TYR A 262 -0.31 7.24 -11.77
CA TYR A 262 -0.96 6.89 -10.51
C TYR A 262 -2.44 6.63 -10.72
N HIS A 263 -3.17 7.59 -11.30
CA HIS A 263 -4.60 7.44 -11.59
C HIS A 263 -4.82 6.43 -12.70
N SER A 264 -3.90 6.29 -13.67
CA SER A 264 -3.99 5.22 -14.67
C SER A 264 -3.96 3.83 -14.04
N TYR A 265 -3.07 3.62 -13.07
CA TYR A 265 -2.98 2.35 -12.36
C TYR A 265 -4.24 2.09 -11.53
N TYR A 266 -4.59 3.01 -10.64
CA TYR A 266 -5.72 2.81 -9.71
C TYR A 266 -7.09 2.85 -10.39
N GLY A 267 -7.23 3.61 -11.48
CA GLY A 267 -8.40 3.56 -12.34
C GLY A 267 -8.54 2.21 -13.03
N PHE A 268 -7.43 1.65 -13.54
CA PHE A 268 -7.44 0.33 -14.17
C PHE A 268 -7.72 -0.81 -13.17
N THR A 269 -7.11 -0.78 -11.98
CA THR A 269 -7.35 -1.81 -10.95
C THR A 269 -8.79 -1.80 -10.44
N ALA A 270 -9.48 -0.65 -10.47
CA ALA A 270 -10.90 -0.59 -10.16
C ALA A 270 -11.76 -1.45 -11.11
N PHE A 271 -11.40 -1.58 -12.40
CA PHE A 271 -12.09 -2.52 -13.29
C PHE A 271 -11.87 -3.98 -12.91
N SER A 272 -10.75 -4.32 -12.25
CA SER A 272 -10.58 -5.65 -11.66
C SER A 272 -11.52 -5.86 -10.48
N LEU A 273 -11.73 -4.84 -9.63
CA LEU A 273 -12.69 -4.90 -8.52
C LEU A 273 -14.14 -4.99 -9.00
N LEU A 274 -14.43 -4.42 -10.16
CA LEU A 274 -15.72 -4.51 -10.84
C LEU A 274 -15.93 -5.84 -11.58
N GLU A 275 -14.94 -6.74 -11.57
CA GLU A 275 -14.98 -8.05 -12.25
C GLU A 275 -15.26 -7.92 -13.75
N GLU A 276 -14.69 -6.90 -14.40
CA GLU A 276 -14.85 -6.73 -15.84
C GLU A 276 -14.27 -7.91 -16.62
N PRO A 277 -14.95 -8.34 -17.69
CA PRO A 277 -14.44 -9.38 -18.57
C PRO A 277 -13.04 -9.06 -19.08
N ASN A 278 -12.16 -10.06 -19.07
CA ASN A 278 -10.75 -9.97 -19.51
C ASN A 278 -9.81 -9.14 -18.62
N VAL A 279 -10.29 -8.61 -17.48
CA VAL A 279 -9.42 -8.04 -16.45
C VAL A 279 -9.09 -9.12 -15.42
N LYS A 280 -7.80 -9.29 -15.14
CA LYS A 280 -7.32 -10.32 -14.21
C LYS A 280 -7.55 -9.87 -12.75
N PRO A 281 -7.84 -10.81 -11.83
CA PRO A 281 -8.08 -10.50 -10.44
C PRO A 281 -6.85 -9.90 -9.75
N LEU A 282 -7.14 -9.07 -8.75
CA LEU A 282 -6.18 -8.34 -7.94
C LEU A 282 -6.14 -8.91 -6.52
N PHE A 283 -4.93 -9.08 -5.98
CA PHE A 283 -4.74 -9.24 -4.54
C PHE A 283 -4.77 -7.84 -3.93
N VAL A 284 -5.92 -7.46 -3.41
CA VAL A 284 -6.25 -6.07 -3.09
C VAL A 284 -5.39 -5.50 -1.97
N GLU A 285 -4.89 -6.34 -1.06
CA GLU A 285 -4.07 -5.94 0.07
C GLU A 285 -2.65 -5.54 -0.32
N LEU A 286 -2.13 -6.02 -1.46
CA LEU A 286 -0.85 -5.54 -2.00
C LEU A 286 -1.05 -4.64 -3.22
N GLY A 287 -2.29 -4.51 -3.69
CA GLY A 287 -2.60 -3.79 -4.91
C GLY A 287 -1.81 -4.32 -6.11
N ILE A 288 -1.57 -5.64 -6.22
CA ILE A 288 -0.91 -6.28 -7.39
C ILE A 288 -1.76 -7.46 -7.90
N ARG A 289 -1.45 -7.99 -9.08
CA ARG A 289 -2.18 -9.15 -9.64
C ARG A 289 -2.11 -10.35 -8.70
N ASP A 290 -3.24 -11.04 -8.53
CA ASP A 290 -3.38 -12.17 -7.60
C ASP A 290 -2.35 -13.29 -7.86
N ALA A 291 -2.17 -13.66 -9.13
CA ALA A 291 -1.17 -14.66 -9.53
C ALA A 291 0.30 -14.27 -9.24
N ALA A 292 0.60 -12.99 -8.96
CA ALA A 292 1.93 -12.55 -8.54
C ALA A 292 2.06 -12.58 -7.01
N ALA A 293 0.99 -12.28 -6.26
CA ALA A 293 1.02 -12.27 -4.80
C ALA A 293 1.35 -13.65 -4.19
N TRP A 294 0.83 -14.73 -4.77
CA TRP A 294 0.99 -16.10 -4.25
C TRP A 294 2.24 -16.85 -4.75
N ARG A 295 3.07 -16.23 -5.58
CA ARG A 295 4.37 -16.82 -5.95
C ARG A 295 5.33 -16.63 -4.78
N ILE A 296 5.57 -17.73 -4.07
CA ILE A 296 6.63 -17.86 -3.06
C ILE A 296 7.90 -18.26 -3.80
#